data_AF-V4A6T3-F1
#
_entry.id   AF-V4A6T3-F1
#
_cell.length_a   1.000
_cell.length_b   1.000
_cell.length_c   1.000
_cell.angle_alpha   90.00
_cell.angle_beta   90.00
_cell.angle_gamma   90.00
#
_symmetry.space_group_name_H-M   'P 1'
#
loop_
_entity.id
_entity.type
_entity.pdbx_description
1 polymer ?
#
loop_
_entity_poly.entity_id
_entity_poly.type
_entity_poly.pdbx_seq_one_letter_code
_entity_poly.pdbx_strand_id
1 'polypeptide(L)'
;MTTQCNTLKPVRAKKNFTMLEREMVPEYDFSLKDRKWSPWQLILTSNINYSKKTDWYQYKSFYVKKNIEMLEDNNPSLFELAIQIQPGSKRHVVYNHISRCITGKTWERRLFAQRNIRKQVDKVAQRGFSFYLRRLPLTDAKMERNIVNILKKYDYAWKKIRNRRSCHRRVEIGHHLISDNSL
;
A
#
# COMPACT_ATOMS: atom_id res chain seq x y z
N MET A 1 -19.66 -61.21 11.41
CA MET A 1 -18.98 -60.15 12.17
C MET A 1 -17.85 -59.62 11.31
N THR A 2 -18.02 -58.43 10.72
CA THR A 2 -17.04 -57.85 9.78
C THR A 2 -16.73 -56.44 10.23
N THR A 3 -15.55 -56.24 10.82
CA THR A 3 -15.10 -54.93 11.32
C THR A 3 -14.46 -54.15 10.17
N GLN A 4 -15.05 -53.03 9.77
CA GLN A 4 -14.45 -52.10 8.82
C GLN A 4 -13.38 -51.22 9.51
N CYS A 5 -12.14 -51.29 9.04
CA CYS A 5 -11.09 -50.34 9.36
C CYS A 5 -11.36 -49.00 8.67
N ASN A 6 -11.67 -47.97 9.44
CA ASN A 6 -11.75 -46.59 8.96
C ASN A 6 -10.33 -46.01 8.80
N THR A 7 -9.87 -45.90 7.55
CA THR A 7 -8.64 -45.19 7.21
C THR A 7 -8.87 -43.68 7.35
N LEU A 8 -8.36 -43.10 8.43
CA LEU A 8 -8.35 -41.65 8.64
C LEU A 8 -7.51 -40.97 7.55
N LYS A 9 -8.16 -40.18 6.70
CA LYS A 9 -7.46 -39.30 5.73
C LYS A 9 -6.64 -38.26 6.50
N PRO A 10 -5.37 -38.01 6.13
CA PRO A 10 -4.56 -37.02 6.81
C PRO A 10 -5.17 -35.62 6.60
N VAL A 11 -5.57 -34.99 7.69
CA VAL A 11 -5.92 -33.57 7.73
C VAL A 11 -4.65 -32.81 7.36
N ARG A 12 -4.61 -32.22 6.16
CA ARG A 12 -3.52 -31.33 5.75
C ARG A 12 -3.41 -30.20 6.77
N ALA A 13 -2.38 -30.25 7.62
CA ALA A 13 -2.03 -29.15 8.50
C ALA A 13 -1.84 -27.89 7.63
N LYS A 14 -2.72 -26.90 7.78
CA LYS A 14 -2.51 -25.58 7.19
C LYS A 14 -1.27 -25.01 7.87
N LYS A 15 -0.14 -24.99 7.16
CA LYS A 15 1.02 -24.20 7.56
C LYS A 15 0.58 -22.73 7.63
N ASN A 16 0.29 -22.26 8.84
CA ASN A 16 0.01 -20.86 9.11
C ASN A 16 1.34 -20.12 9.06
N PHE A 17 1.81 -19.80 7.85
CA PHE A 17 2.92 -18.85 7.71
C PHE A 17 2.42 -17.48 8.16
N THR A 18 2.96 -16.96 9.25
CA THR A 18 2.74 -15.58 9.68
C THR A 18 3.22 -14.66 8.57
N MET A 19 2.34 -13.78 8.07
CA MET A 19 2.70 -12.80 7.05
C MET A 19 3.70 -11.79 7.61
N LEU A 20 4.59 -11.28 6.75
CA LEU A 20 5.56 -10.26 7.13
C LEU A 20 4.91 -8.87 7.10
N GLU A 21 5.02 -8.11 8.18
CA GLU A 21 4.51 -6.73 8.24
C GLU A 21 5.29 -5.82 7.29
N ARG A 22 4.63 -5.39 6.20
CA ARG A 22 5.31 -4.77 5.07
C ARG A 22 6.05 -3.47 5.43
N GLU A 23 5.53 -2.73 6.40
CA GLU A 23 6.10 -1.47 6.91
C GLU A 23 7.43 -1.68 7.65
N MET A 24 7.67 -2.89 8.16
CA MET A 24 8.90 -3.27 8.86
C MET A 24 9.93 -3.83 7.90
N VAL A 25 9.49 -4.54 6.84
CA VAL A 25 10.37 -5.15 5.83
C VAL A 25 11.28 -4.12 5.15
N PRO A 26 12.61 -4.25 5.27
CA PRO A 26 13.57 -3.44 4.51
C PRO A 26 13.43 -3.65 3.00
N GLU A 27 13.83 -2.65 2.21
CA GLU A 27 13.71 -2.74 0.75
C GLU A 27 14.53 -3.89 0.15
N TYR A 28 15.70 -4.20 0.73
CA TYR A 28 16.56 -5.30 0.28
C TYR A 28 16.01 -6.70 0.62
N ASP A 29 15.02 -6.81 1.52
CA ASP A 29 14.36 -8.08 1.87
C ASP A 29 13.02 -8.26 1.13
N PHE A 30 12.56 -7.23 0.42
CA PHE A 30 11.31 -7.28 -0.30
C PHE A 30 11.44 -8.18 -1.54
N SER A 31 10.57 -9.18 -1.67
CA SER A 31 10.62 -10.18 -2.75
C SER A 31 10.45 -9.63 -4.16
N LEU A 32 10.03 -8.37 -4.31
CA LEU A 32 9.92 -7.70 -5.61
C LEU A 32 11.00 -6.62 -5.79
N LYS A 33 12.05 -6.56 -4.96
CA LYS A 33 13.09 -5.52 -5.01
C LYS A 33 13.79 -5.40 -6.36
N ASP A 34 14.06 -6.54 -7.01
CA ASP A 34 14.82 -6.59 -8.27
C ASP A 34 13.94 -6.28 -9.51
N ARG A 35 12.67 -5.91 -9.30
CA ARG A 35 11.78 -5.48 -10.37
C ARG A 35 12.04 -4.02 -10.74
N LYS A 36 11.68 -3.65 -11.97
CA LYS A 36 11.80 -2.29 -12.49
C LYS A 36 10.72 -1.36 -11.89
N TRP A 37 10.88 -1.02 -10.62
CA TRP A 37 10.04 -0.02 -9.96
C TRP A 37 10.38 1.37 -10.49
N SER A 38 9.36 2.23 -10.58
CA SER A 38 9.59 3.66 -10.69
C SER A 38 10.26 4.18 -9.40
N PRO A 39 11.00 5.30 -9.46
CA PRO A 39 11.41 6.01 -8.27
C PRO A 39 10.22 6.37 -7.37
N TRP A 40 10.48 6.52 -6.07
CA TRP A 40 9.51 7.05 -5.12
C TRP A 40 9.21 8.52 -5.43
N GLN A 41 7.95 8.83 -5.70
CA GLN A 41 7.49 10.19 -5.95
C GLN A 41 6.65 10.70 -4.79
N LEU A 42 6.96 11.90 -4.30
CA LEU A 42 6.15 12.58 -3.30
C LEU A 42 4.78 12.97 -3.90
N ILE A 43 3.70 12.59 -3.21
CA ILE A 43 2.32 12.83 -3.68
C ILE A 43 1.45 13.59 -2.68
N LEU A 44 1.77 13.55 -1.37
CA LEU A 44 1.13 14.35 -0.32
C LEU A 44 2.19 14.87 0.65
N THR A 45 2.06 16.10 1.13
CA THR A 45 2.94 16.69 2.14
C THR A 45 2.27 17.89 2.81
N SER A 46 2.59 18.19 4.06
CA SER A 46 2.20 19.43 4.74
C SER A 46 3.08 20.62 4.37
N ASN A 47 4.27 20.37 3.81
CA ASN A 47 5.24 21.40 3.49
C ASN A 47 5.64 21.33 2.00
N ILE A 48 5.46 22.44 1.28
CA ILE A 48 5.90 22.62 -0.09
C ILE A 48 6.61 23.98 -0.23
N ASN A 49 7.65 24.02 -1.07
CA ASN A 49 8.29 25.26 -1.45
C ASN A 49 7.36 26.10 -2.33
N TYR A 50 7.41 27.43 -2.18
CA TYR A 50 6.55 28.36 -2.92
C TYR A 50 6.65 28.20 -4.45
N SER A 51 7.87 27.98 -4.95
CA SER A 51 8.14 27.77 -6.38
C SER A 51 7.48 26.51 -6.97
N LYS A 52 7.17 25.51 -6.15
CA LYS A 52 6.54 24.27 -6.61
C LYS A 52 5.02 24.31 -6.50
N LYS A 53 4.43 25.35 -5.91
CA LYS A 53 3.00 25.39 -5.54
C LYS A 53 2.05 25.20 -6.73
N THR A 54 2.47 25.53 -7.95
CA THR A 54 1.68 25.31 -9.18
C THR A 54 1.34 23.84 -9.44
N ASP A 55 2.21 22.91 -9.04
CA ASP A 55 2.04 21.47 -9.27
C ASP A 55 1.17 20.80 -8.20
N TRP A 56 0.75 21.56 -7.19
CA TRP A 56 0.02 21.08 -6.04
C TRP A 56 -1.30 21.82 -5.91
N TYR A 57 -2.29 21.17 -5.32
CA TYR A 57 -3.48 21.85 -4.81
C TYR A 57 -3.55 21.64 -3.31
N GLN A 58 -4.09 22.64 -2.61
CA GLN A 58 -4.24 22.56 -1.15
C GLN A 58 -5.51 21.80 -0.82
N TYR A 59 -5.41 20.83 0.08
CA TYR A 59 -6.52 20.08 0.64
C TYR A 59 -6.43 20.08 2.16
N LYS A 60 -7.35 20.81 2.82
CA LYS A 60 -7.34 21.01 4.27
C LYS A 60 -5.96 21.59 4.71
N SER A 61 -5.24 20.87 5.57
CA SER A 61 -3.94 21.26 6.12
C SER A 61 -2.73 20.67 5.37
N PHE A 62 -2.92 20.02 4.22
CA PHE A 62 -1.83 19.45 3.43
C PHE A 62 -2.00 19.75 1.93
N TYR A 63 -0.96 19.45 1.17
CA TYR A 63 -0.89 19.64 -0.26
C TYR A 63 -0.89 18.31 -0.98
N VAL A 64 -1.56 18.30 -2.14
CA VAL A 64 -1.72 17.12 -2.97
C VAL A 64 -1.18 17.38 -4.37
N LYS A 65 -0.39 16.45 -4.91
CA LYS A 65 0.22 16.61 -6.23
C LYS A 65 -0.84 16.44 -7.32
N LYS A 66 -0.97 17.44 -8.20
CA LYS A 66 -1.97 17.44 -9.29
C LYS A 66 -1.70 16.35 -10.32
N ASN A 67 -0.44 16.24 -10.75
CA ASN A 67 0.00 15.32 -11.79
C ASN A 67 1.11 14.42 -11.26
N ILE A 68 1.06 13.15 -11.62
CA ILE A 68 2.09 12.18 -11.29
C ILE A 68 2.56 11.56 -12.60
N GLU A 69 3.76 11.92 -13.04
CA GLU A 69 4.37 11.48 -14.31
C GLU A 69 4.30 9.96 -14.52
N MET A 70 4.52 9.17 -13.46
CA MET A 70 4.44 7.70 -13.56
C MET A 70 3.04 7.16 -13.87
N LEU A 71 1.99 7.99 -13.89
CA LEU A 71 0.58 7.62 -14.11
C LEU A 71 0.08 7.96 -15.53
N GLU A 72 0.97 8.26 -16.46
CA GLU A 72 0.60 8.67 -17.82
C GLU A 72 0.27 7.51 -18.76
N ASP A 73 0.62 6.27 -18.39
CA ASP A 73 0.29 5.10 -19.19
C ASP A 73 -0.91 4.30 -18.65
N ASN A 74 -1.56 3.54 -19.55
CA ASN A 74 -2.73 2.72 -19.23
C ASN A 74 -2.36 1.28 -18.84
N ASN A 75 -1.08 0.96 -18.65
CA ASN A 75 -0.66 -0.40 -18.39
C ASN A 75 -1.13 -0.86 -17.00
N PRO A 76 -1.64 -2.09 -16.86
CA PRO A 76 -1.89 -2.68 -15.55
C PRO A 76 -0.65 -2.53 -14.68
N SER A 77 -0.81 -2.02 -13.48
CA SER A 77 0.33 -1.67 -12.63
C SER A 77 0.04 -1.98 -11.17
N LEU A 78 1.08 -2.43 -10.45
CA LEU A 78 1.09 -2.47 -9.01
C LEU A 78 1.59 -1.11 -8.49
N PHE A 79 0.82 -0.51 -7.60
CA PHE A 79 1.18 0.70 -6.89
C PHE A 79 1.49 0.36 -5.44
N GLU A 80 2.59 0.89 -4.91
CA GLU A 80 2.88 0.89 -3.47
C GLU A 80 2.87 2.31 -2.92
N LEU A 81 2.21 2.47 -1.78
CA LEU A 81 2.14 3.71 -1.04
C LEU A 81 2.98 3.59 0.23
N ALA A 82 3.83 4.58 0.45
CA ALA A 82 4.67 4.67 1.63
C ALA A 82 4.50 6.00 2.35
N ILE A 83 4.75 5.98 3.66
CA ILE A 83 4.70 7.14 4.54
C ILE A 83 6.11 7.45 5.03
N GLN A 84 6.48 8.72 5.03
CA GLN A 84 7.68 9.22 5.66
C GLN A 84 7.27 10.18 6.78
N ILE A 85 7.68 9.86 8.01
CA ILE A 85 7.29 10.60 9.21
C ILE A 85 8.10 11.90 9.32
N GLN A 86 9.40 11.84 9.07
CA GLN A 86 10.30 12.98 9.11
C GLN A 86 11.10 13.08 7.79
N PRO A 87 11.41 14.29 7.30
CA PRO A 87 12.24 14.45 6.12
C PRO A 87 13.55 13.66 6.23
N GLY A 88 13.86 12.86 5.22
CA GLY A 88 15.07 12.02 5.19
C GLY A 88 14.95 10.67 5.92
N SER A 89 13.87 10.42 6.69
CA SER A 89 13.69 9.14 7.39
C SER A 89 13.31 7.98 6.45
N LYS A 90 13.31 6.75 6.96
CA LYS A 90 12.78 5.57 6.26
C LYS A 90 11.34 5.81 5.78
N ARG A 91 11.03 5.30 4.59
CA ARG A 91 9.67 5.20 4.06
C ARG A 91 9.03 3.89 4.51
N HIS A 92 7.89 3.96 5.18
CA HIS A 92 7.13 2.80 5.64
C HIS A 92 6.04 2.46 4.63
N VAL A 93 6.16 1.32 3.95
CA VAL A 93 5.18 0.89 2.94
C VAL A 93 3.95 0.31 3.63
N VAL A 94 2.79 0.95 3.45
CA VAL A 94 1.56 0.65 4.22
C VAL A 94 0.40 0.13 3.38
N TYR A 95 0.41 0.41 2.08
CA TYR A 95 -0.69 0.07 1.17
C TYR A 95 -0.18 -0.34 -0.21
N ASN A 96 -0.92 -1.24 -0.85
CA ASN A 96 -0.74 -1.55 -2.25
C ASN A 96 -2.08 -1.57 -2.99
N HIS A 97 -2.04 -1.32 -4.28
CA HIS A 97 -3.19 -1.39 -5.16
C HIS A 97 -2.77 -1.85 -6.55
N ILE A 98 -3.47 -2.83 -7.12
CA ILE A 98 -3.31 -3.18 -8.53
C ILE A 98 -4.47 -2.53 -9.29
N SER A 99 -4.15 -1.79 -10.34
CA SER A 99 -5.16 -1.11 -11.14
C SER A 99 -4.78 -1.07 -12.61
N ARG A 100 -5.82 -0.99 -13.45
CA ARG A 100 -5.72 -0.70 -14.88
C ARG A 100 -6.21 0.74 -15.05
N CYS A 101 -5.43 1.57 -15.73
CA CYS A 101 -5.79 2.95 -16.05
C CYS A 101 -5.95 3.87 -14.82
N ILE A 102 -4.87 4.12 -14.07
CA ILE A 102 -4.82 5.30 -13.20
C ILE A 102 -4.21 6.41 -14.03
N THR A 103 -5.05 7.27 -14.62
CA THR A 103 -4.60 8.40 -15.43
C THR A 103 -4.84 9.73 -14.70
N GLY A 104 -3.86 10.62 -14.80
CA GLY A 104 -3.95 12.06 -14.52
C GLY A 104 -4.91 12.51 -13.39
N LYS A 105 -5.61 13.62 -13.64
CA LYS A 105 -6.36 14.48 -12.69
C LYS A 105 -7.31 13.82 -11.68
N THR A 106 -7.55 12.50 -11.77
CA THR A 106 -8.41 11.75 -10.85
C THR A 106 -7.71 10.58 -10.15
N TRP A 107 -6.38 10.54 -10.21
CA TRP A 107 -5.58 9.42 -9.71
C TRP A 107 -5.91 9.06 -8.26
N GLU A 108 -6.13 10.05 -7.39
CA GLU A 108 -6.47 9.84 -5.98
C GLU A 108 -7.78 9.09 -5.81
N ARG A 109 -8.81 9.44 -6.60
CA ARG A 109 -10.12 8.79 -6.53
C ARG A 109 -10.03 7.33 -6.97
N ARG A 110 -9.11 6.99 -7.88
CA ARG A 110 -8.89 5.62 -8.33
C ARG A 110 -7.99 4.84 -7.37
N LEU A 111 -6.85 5.39 -6.98
CA LEU A 111 -5.88 4.76 -6.09
C LEU A 111 -6.44 4.55 -4.67
N PHE A 112 -7.22 5.52 -4.20
CA PHE A 112 -7.90 5.52 -2.90
C PHE A 112 -9.42 5.39 -3.07
N ALA A 113 -9.88 4.52 -3.98
CA ALA A 113 -11.32 4.35 -4.24
C ALA A 113 -12.12 4.03 -2.95
N GLN A 114 -11.54 3.22 -2.07
CA GLN A 114 -12.18 2.80 -0.83
C GLN A 114 -12.24 3.93 0.21
N ARG A 115 -13.43 4.18 0.78
CA ARG A 115 -13.67 5.26 1.75
C ARG A 115 -12.77 5.17 2.99
N ASN A 116 -12.54 3.96 3.49
CA ASN A 116 -11.65 3.69 4.62
C ASN A 116 -10.18 4.02 4.31
N ILE A 117 -9.74 3.87 3.06
CA ILE A 117 -8.39 4.28 2.64
C ILE A 117 -8.29 5.80 2.59
N ARG A 118 -9.29 6.50 2.00
CA ARG A 118 -9.33 7.98 1.98
C ARG A 118 -9.31 8.57 3.38
N LYS A 119 -10.13 8.06 4.29
CA LYS A 119 -10.12 8.49 5.70
C LYS A 119 -8.74 8.30 6.34
N GLN A 120 -8.07 7.19 6.03
CA GLN A 120 -6.75 6.86 6.57
C GLN A 120 -5.68 7.82 6.04
N VAL A 121 -5.70 8.10 4.73
CA VAL A 121 -4.85 9.09 4.08
C VAL A 121 -5.04 10.46 4.74
N ASP A 122 -6.28 10.92 4.87
CA ASP A 122 -6.62 12.21 5.48
C ASP A 122 -6.07 12.32 6.91
N LYS A 123 -6.39 11.35 7.78
CA LYS A 123 -5.96 11.34 9.19
C LYS A 123 -4.44 11.41 9.31
N VAL A 124 -3.72 10.67 8.47
CA VAL A 124 -2.27 10.57 8.57
C VAL A 124 -1.57 11.76 7.90
N ALA A 125 -2.08 12.28 6.80
CA ALA A 125 -1.57 13.50 6.17
C ALA A 125 -1.76 14.73 7.07
N GLN A 126 -2.88 14.81 7.81
CA GLN A 126 -3.11 15.87 8.80
C GLN A 126 -2.09 15.88 9.95
N ARG A 127 -1.41 14.76 10.23
CA ARG A 127 -0.32 14.69 11.21
C ARG A 127 1.01 15.25 10.68
N GLY A 128 1.03 15.73 9.44
CA GLY A 128 2.21 16.32 8.81
C GLY A 128 3.13 15.31 8.12
N PHE A 129 2.72 14.06 7.96
CA PHE A 129 3.56 13.05 7.30
C PHE A 129 3.51 13.19 5.78
N SER A 130 4.63 12.84 5.14
CA SER A 130 4.77 12.85 3.69
C SER A 130 4.41 11.49 3.10
N PHE A 131 3.74 11.51 1.94
CA PHE A 131 3.33 10.29 1.25
C PHE A 131 4.08 10.15 -0.06
N TYR A 132 4.54 8.94 -0.31
CA TYR A 132 5.26 8.58 -1.51
C TYR A 132 4.53 7.46 -2.24
N LEU A 133 4.48 7.57 -3.55
CA LEU A 133 3.95 6.55 -4.45
C LEU A 133 5.10 6.01 -5.28
N ARG A 134 5.07 4.70 -5.55
CA ARG A 134 5.84 4.09 -6.64
C ARG A 134 4.99 3.12 -7.41
N ARG A 135 5.45 2.77 -8.60
CA ARG A 135 4.74 1.96 -9.56
C ARG A 135 5.62 0.85 -10.10
N LEU A 136 5.03 -0.32 -10.29
CA LEU A 136 5.60 -1.43 -11.04
C LEU A 136 4.64 -1.78 -12.19
N PRO A 137 5.01 -1.49 -13.45
CA PRO A 137 4.25 -1.93 -14.61
C PRO A 137 4.16 -3.46 -14.67
N LEU A 138 2.99 -3.97 -15.04
CA LEU A 138 2.72 -5.40 -15.24
C LEU A 138 2.60 -5.65 -16.74
N THR A 139 3.50 -6.45 -17.30
CA THR A 139 3.59 -6.69 -18.74
C THR A 139 2.51 -7.64 -19.25
N ASP A 140 2.05 -8.55 -18.41
CA ASP A 140 1.10 -9.58 -18.78
C ASP A 140 0.34 -10.17 -17.57
N ALA A 141 -0.72 -10.93 -17.85
CA ALA A 141 -1.56 -11.55 -16.83
C ALA A 141 -0.86 -12.68 -16.04
N LYS A 142 0.22 -13.28 -16.56
CA LYS A 142 1.02 -14.28 -15.83
C LYS A 142 1.87 -13.58 -14.76
N MET A 143 2.48 -12.45 -15.10
CA MET A 143 3.20 -11.58 -14.17
C MET A 143 2.28 -11.04 -13.08
N GLU A 144 1.10 -10.54 -13.44
CA GLU A 144 0.09 -10.06 -12.48
C GLU A 144 -0.25 -11.15 -11.44
N ARG A 145 -0.58 -12.37 -11.90
CA ARG A 145 -0.89 -13.50 -11.00
C ARG A 145 0.29 -13.89 -10.11
N ASN A 146 1.51 -13.90 -10.64
CA ASN A 146 2.71 -14.20 -9.86
C ASN A 146 2.91 -13.16 -8.75
N ILE A 147 2.82 -11.87 -9.10
CA ILE A 147 2.95 -10.78 -8.14
C ILE A 147 1.88 -10.87 -7.06
N VAL A 148 0.62 -11.13 -7.41
CA VAL A 148 -0.46 -11.33 -6.42
C VAL A 148 -0.12 -12.47 -5.44
N ASN A 149 0.48 -13.56 -5.91
CA ASN A 149 0.91 -14.65 -5.05
C ASN A 149 2.09 -14.27 -4.15
N ILE A 150 3.06 -13.51 -4.66
CA ILE A 150 4.18 -12.97 -3.86
C ILE A 150 3.66 -12.03 -2.77
N LEU A 151 2.71 -11.16 -3.10
CA LEU A 151 2.12 -10.20 -2.16
C LEU A 151 1.37 -10.86 -1.00
N LYS A 152 0.92 -12.13 -1.14
CA LYS A 152 0.30 -12.88 -0.03
C LYS A 152 1.24 -13.14 1.15
N LYS A 153 2.57 -13.01 0.95
CA LYS A 153 3.56 -13.12 2.03
C LYS A 153 3.58 -11.89 2.94
N TYR A 154 3.00 -10.78 2.49
CA TYR A 154 3.10 -9.49 3.16
C TYR A 154 1.76 -9.04 3.74
N ASP A 155 1.80 -8.55 4.96
CA ASP A 155 0.69 -7.90 5.63
C ASP A 155 0.84 -6.38 5.53
N TYR A 156 0.05 -5.76 4.66
CA TYR A 156 0.01 -4.32 4.49
C TYR A 156 -0.90 -3.70 5.55
N ALA A 157 -0.41 -2.69 6.27
CA ALA A 157 -1.14 -2.05 7.37
C ALA A 157 -2.55 -1.59 6.99
N TRP A 158 -2.72 -1.08 5.76
CA TRP A 158 -3.98 -0.52 5.25
C TRP A 158 -4.75 -1.53 4.39
N LYS A 159 -4.64 -2.82 4.71
CA LYS A 159 -5.42 -3.87 4.08
C LYS A 159 -6.74 -4.03 4.83
N LYS A 160 -7.85 -4.05 4.08
CA LYS A 160 -9.17 -4.36 4.65
C LYS A 160 -9.14 -5.73 5.32
N ILE A 161 -9.37 -5.76 6.62
CA ILE A 161 -9.50 -7.00 7.39
C ILE A 161 -10.91 -7.54 7.18
N ARG A 162 -11.06 -8.70 6.55
CA ARG A 162 -12.36 -9.37 6.42
C ARG A 162 -12.84 -9.83 7.80
N ASN A 163 -14.14 -9.70 8.05
CA ASN A 163 -14.82 -10.19 9.26
C ASN A 163 -14.42 -9.50 10.58
N ARG A 164 -13.84 -8.30 10.54
CA ARG A 164 -13.63 -7.46 11.74
C ARG A 164 -14.33 -6.11 11.61
N ARG A 165 -14.71 -5.53 12.74
CA ARG A 165 -15.20 -4.13 12.81
C ARG A 165 -14.11 -3.13 12.45
N SER A 166 -12.83 -3.49 12.58
CA SER A 166 -11.69 -2.64 12.21
C SER A 166 -11.37 -2.74 10.72
N CYS A 167 -11.17 -1.58 10.08
CA CYS A 167 -10.84 -1.51 8.66
C CYS A 167 -9.37 -1.84 8.36
N HIS A 168 -8.46 -1.59 9.30
CA HIS A 168 -7.00 -1.63 9.10
C HIS A 168 -6.28 -2.12 10.37
N ARG A 169 -4.99 -2.49 10.26
CA ARG A 169 -4.15 -2.72 11.44
C ARG A 169 -3.77 -1.38 12.08
N ARG A 170 -3.68 -1.31 13.41
CA ARG A 170 -3.09 -0.16 14.09
C ARG A 170 -1.56 -0.31 14.02
N VAL A 171 -0.85 0.72 13.58
CA VAL A 171 0.62 0.68 13.44
C VAL A 171 1.23 1.98 13.93
N GLU A 172 2.15 1.85 14.87
CA GLU A 172 2.93 2.94 15.47
C GLU A 172 4.42 2.70 15.21
N ILE A 173 5.13 3.74 14.77
CA ILE A 173 6.58 3.73 14.60
C ILE A 173 7.15 4.75 15.57
N GLY A 174 7.82 4.28 16.62
CA GLY A 174 8.14 5.11 17.77
C GLY A 174 6.86 5.67 18.39
N HIS A 175 6.74 7.00 18.48
CA HIS A 175 5.55 7.68 19.00
C HIS A 175 4.57 8.13 17.90
N HIS A 176 4.78 7.71 16.65
CA HIS A 176 4.03 8.19 15.49
C HIS A 176 3.07 7.12 14.97
N LEU A 177 1.76 7.41 15.05
CA LEU A 177 0.70 6.55 14.52
C LEU A 177 0.59 6.71 12.99
N ILE A 178 1.00 5.69 12.24
CA ILE A 178 0.95 5.67 10.75
C ILE A 178 -0.22 4.86 10.19
N SER A 179 -0.88 4.04 11.02
CA SER A 179 -2.11 3.35 10.68
C SER A 179 -3.05 3.31 11.87
N ASP A 180 -4.32 3.65 11.66
CA ASP A 180 -5.34 3.80 12.68
C ASP A 180 -6.48 2.83 12.38
N ASN A 181 -6.92 2.10 13.40
CA ASN A 181 -7.99 1.11 13.27
C ASN A 181 -9.38 1.68 13.62
N SER A 182 -9.46 2.96 13.99
CA SER A 182 -10.71 3.67 14.29
C SER A 182 -11.58 3.90 13.05
N LEU A 183 -12.87 3.56 13.19
CA LEU A 183 -13.93 3.65 12.16
C LEU A 183 -14.21 5.09 11.68
#